data_AF-A0A969U3B4-F1
#
_entry.id   AF-A0A969U3B4-F1
#
_cell.length_a   1.000
_cell.length_b   1.000
_cell.length_c   1.000
_cell.angle_alpha   90.00
_cell.angle_beta   90.00
_cell.angle_gamma   90.00
#
_symmetry.space_group_name_H-M   'P 1'
#
loop_
_entity.id
_entity.type
_entity.pdbx_description
1 polymer ?
#
loop_
_entity_poly.entity_id
_entity_poly.type
_entity_poly.pdbx_seq_one_letter_code
_entity_poly.pdbx_strand_id
1 'polypeptide(L)' 'MNPEQPALSPLHQKIDAGVKMAIALAIDKHRKLGQSISIWQDGKIVTLAADEIPPLEKDRPQPRN' A
#
# COMPACT_ATOMS: atom_id res chain seq x y z
N MET A 1 -27.51 -4.64 -4.16
CA MET A 1 -26.22 -5.15 -4.67
C MET A 1 -25.87 -4.30 -5.89
N ASN A 2 -24.75 -3.58 -5.87
CA ASN A 2 -24.38 -2.71 -6.98
C ASN A 2 -23.81 -3.58 -8.11
N PRO A 3 -24.44 -3.64 -9.30
CA PRO A 3 -24.03 -4.57 -10.33
C PRO A 3 -22.88 -3.95 -11.14
N GLU A 4 -21.95 -4.80 -11.58
CA GLU A 4 -21.07 -4.56 -12.74
C GLU A 4 -19.83 -3.68 -12.57
N GLN A 5 -18.93 -4.02 -11.62
CA GLN A 5 -17.51 -3.90 -11.96
C GLN A 5 -17.14 -5.13 -12.80
N PRO A 6 -16.77 -4.98 -14.10
CA PRO A 6 -16.34 -6.12 -14.88
C PRO A 6 -15.14 -6.75 -14.19
N ALA A 7 -15.19 -8.07 -13.99
CA ALA A 7 -14.06 -8.82 -13.45
C ALA A 7 -12.82 -8.46 -14.27
N LEU A 8 -11.82 -7.87 -13.61
CA LEU A 8 -10.59 -7.44 -14.26
C LEU A 8 -10.03 -8.61 -15.05
N SER A 9 -9.82 -8.42 -16.36
CA SER A 9 -9.19 -9.45 -17.18
C SER A 9 -7.84 -9.85 -16.56
N PRO A 10 -7.31 -11.05 -16.84
CA PRO A 10 -6.04 -11.50 -16.25
C PRO A 10 -4.86 -10.53 -16.46
N LEU A 11 -4.88 -9.75 -17.54
CA LEU A 11 -3.92 -8.68 -17.78
C LEU A 11 -4.07 -7.53 -16.78
N HIS A 12 -5.30 -7.05 -16.57
CA HIS A 12 -5.57 -5.97 -15.62
C HIS A 12 -5.21 -6.37 -14.18
N GLN A 13 -5.42 -7.63 -13.80
CA GLN A 13 -5.01 -8.13 -12.47
C GLN A 13 -3.49 -8.08 -12.28
N LYS A 14 -2.72 -8.48 -13.30
CA LYS A 14 -1.25 -8.39 -13.25
C LYS A 14 -0.77 -6.95 -13.15
N ILE A 15 -1.41 -6.04 -13.88
CA ILE A 15 -1.10 -4.61 -13.83
C ILE A 15 -1.42 -4.05 -12.43
N ASP A 16 -2.61 -4.33 -11.90
CA ASP A 16 -3.03 -3.90 -10.57
C ASP A 16 -2.07 -4.40 -9.48
N ALA A 17 -1.67 -5.68 -9.53
CA ALA A 17 -0.68 -6.25 -8.62
C ALA A 17 0.69 -5.54 -8.72
N GLY A 18 1.16 -5.27 -9.93
CA GLY A 18 2.42 -4.55 -10.16
C GLY A 18 2.39 -3.12 -9.62
N VAL A 19 1.29 -2.40 -9.86
CA VAL A 19 1.07 -1.02 -9.37
C VAL A 19 1.03 -1.00 -7.84
N LYS A 20 0.23 -1.87 -7.22
CA LYS A 20 0.15 -1.99 -5.76
C LYS A 20 1.52 -2.28 -5.14
N MET A 21 2.29 -3.17 -5.75
CA MET A 21 3.63 -3.51 -5.27
C MET A 21 4.60 -2.32 -5.38
N ALA A 22 4.59 -1.58 -6.49
CA ALA A 22 5.43 -0.39 -6.67
C ALA A 22 5.10 0.70 -5.65
N ILE A 23 3.81 0.96 -5.41
CA ILE A 23 3.34 1.91 -4.40
C ILE A 23 3.80 1.48 -3.00
N ALA A 24 3.60 0.21 -2.65
CA ALA A 24 3.98 -0.32 -1.34
C ALA A 24 5.50 -0.20 -1.08
N LEU A 25 6.33 -0.49 -2.09
CA LEU A 25 7.79 -0.34 -2.01
C LEU A 25 8.21 1.13 -1.84
N ALA A 26 7.56 2.05 -2.54
CA ALA A 26 7.84 3.48 -2.40
C ALA A 26 7.51 3.98 -0.98
N ILE A 27 6.35 3.61 -0.46
CA ILE A 27 5.92 3.95 0.91
C ILE A 27 6.90 3.38 1.95
N ASP A 28 7.30 2.11 1.81
CA ASP A 28 8.26 1.49 2.74
C ASP A 28 9.66 2.13 2.68
N LYS A 29 10.07 2.63 1.52
CA LYS A 29 11.30 3.43 1.42
C LYS A 29 11.22 4.71 2.26
N HIS A 30 10.10 5.43 2.21
CA HIS A 30 9.90 6.62 3.05
C HIS A 30 9.88 6.27 4.54
N ARG A 31 9.22 5.17 4.91
CA ARG A 31 9.26 4.60 6.28
C ARG A 31 10.69 4.38 6.76
N LYS A 32 11.50 3.67 5.96
CA LYS A 32 12.91 3.36 6.27
C LYS A 32 13.81 4.59 6.37
N LEU A 33 13.47 5.65 5.65
CA LEU A 33 14.18 6.93 5.67
C LEU A 33 13.70 7.89 6.78
N GLY A 34 12.70 7.52 7.57
CA GLY A 34 12.12 8.41 8.58
C GLY A 34 11.34 9.58 7.98
N GLN A 35 10.91 9.47 6.73
CA GLN A 35 10.17 10.53 6.03
C GLN A 35 8.66 10.30 6.16
N SER A 36 7.92 11.39 6.41
CA SER A 36 6.47 11.36 6.39
C SER A 36 5.92 11.35 4.96
N ILE A 37 4.70 10.85 4.81
CA ILE A 37 3.94 10.89 3.56
C ILE A 37 2.57 11.53 3.81
N SER A 38 2.03 12.21 2.82
CA SER A 38 0.66 12.73 2.86
C SER A 38 -0.20 11.98 1.85
N ILE A 39 -1.33 11.46 2.29
CA ILE A 39 -2.28 10.70 1.49
C ILE A 39 -3.66 11.35 1.55
N TRP A 40 -4.46 11.18 0.50
CA TRP A 40 -5.87 11.54 0.53
C TRP A 40 -6.67 10.37 1.10
N GLN A 41 -7.39 10.58 2.19
CA GLN A 41 -8.22 9.58 2.85
C GLN A 41 -9.49 10.25 3.36
N ASP A 42 -10.65 9.65 3.09
CA ASP A 42 -11.95 10.11 3.59
C ASP A 42 -12.25 11.60 3.34
N GLY A 43 -11.88 12.10 2.16
CA GLY A 43 -12.14 13.48 1.75
C GLY A 43 -11.21 14.53 2.36
N LYS A 44 -10.11 14.12 3.01
CA LYS A 44 -9.11 15.01 3.58
C LYS A 44 -7.68 14.51 3.32
N ILE A 45 -6.72 15.42 3.47
CA ILE A 45 -5.30 15.07 3.48
C ILE A 45 -4.93 14.58 4.89
N VAL A 46 -4.37 13.38 4.97
CA VAL A 46 -3.82 12.77 6.19
C VAL A 46 -2.32 12.62 5.98
N THR A 47 -1.53 13.11 6.94
CA THR A 47 -0.08 12.92 6.94
C THR A 47 0.26 11.82 7.91
N LEU A 48 0.99 10.81 7.45
CA LEU A 48 1.51 9.71 8.25
C LEU A 48 3.01 9.93 8.47
N ALA A 49 3.42 9.93 9.73
CA ALA A 49 4.82 9.86 10.10
C ALA A 49 5.39 8.46 9.80
N ALA A 50 6.72 8.34 9.74
CA ALA A 50 7.36 7.10 9.32
C ALA A 50 7.04 5.92 10.26
N ASP A 51 6.89 6.15 11.55
CA ASP A 51 6.52 5.14 12.55
C ASP A 51 5.05 4.68 12.47
N GLU A 52 4.17 5.51 11.88
CA GLU A 52 2.76 5.18 11.63
C GLU A 52 2.58 4.31 10.38
N ILE A 53 3.59 4.23 9.51
CA ILE A 53 3.56 3.41 8.30
C ILE A 53 3.90 1.96 8.65
N PRO A 54 3.00 0.99 8.40
CA PRO A 54 3.29 -0.41 8.69
C PRO A 54 4.42 -0.95 7.80
N PRO A 55 5.27 -1.86 8.31
CA PRO A 55 6.26 -2.56 7.49
C PRO A 55 5.56 -3.42 6.43
N LEU A 56 6.21 -3.57 5.27
CA LEU A 56 5.79 -4.56 4.29
C LEU A 56 5.74 -5.94 4.94
N GLU A 57 4.79 -6.78 4.53
CA GLU A 57 4.62 -8.13 5.11
C GLU A 57 5.89 -8.99 5.02
N LYS A 58 6.72 -8.75 4.00
CA LYS A 58 8.02 -9.40 3.83
C LYS A 58 9.02 -9.06 4.95
N ASP A 59 8.85 -7.91 5.58
CA ASP A 59 9.67 -7.39 6.67
C ASP A 59 8.97 -7.57 8.04
N ARG A 60 7.76 -8.16 8.08
CA ARG A 60 7.08 -8.48 9.34
C ARG A 60 7.86 -9.60 10.03
N PRO A 61 8.37 -9.41 11.26
CA PRO A 61 8.96 -10.52 12.00
C PRO A 61 7.89 -11.60 12.17
N GLN A 62 8.14 -12.78 11.59
CA GLN A 62 7.24 -13.91 11.75
C GLN A 62 7.24 -14.31 13.24
N PRO A 63 6.06 -14.50 13.87
CA PRO A 63 6.02 -15.01 15.23
C PRO A 63 6.72 -16.37 15.24
N ARG A 64 7.74 -16.51 16.10
CA ARG A 64 8.37 -17.80 16.40
C ARG A 64 7.32 -18.65 17.11
N ASN A 65 6.89 -19.74 16.47
CA ASN A 65 6.14 -20.82 17.09
C ASN A 65 7.03 -21.60 18.07
#